data_AF-A0A7N5K068-F1
#
_entry.id   AF-A0A7N5K068-F1
#
_cell.length_a   1.000
_cell.length_b   1.000
_cell.length_c   1.000
_cell.angle_alpha   90.00
_cell.angle_beta   90.00
_cell.angle_gamma   90.00
#
_symmetry.space_group_name_H-M   'P 1'
#
loop_
_entity.id
_entity.type
_entity.pdbx_description
1 polymer ?
#
loop_
_entity_poly.entity_id
_entity_poly.type
_entity_poly.pdbx_seq_one_letter_code
_entity_poly.pdbx_strand_id
1 'polypeptide(L)'
;MWVLLFCLVMASCQYSLLKSVQPDPASPIHGHNQIITYSRPIYFCVLCGLILLLNTGAKARHPPTYVVYGLKLFSPRSLQSARDLLIVFLYCFPAISLLGLFPQINTFCIYLLEQIDMLFFGGSAVSGLTSAVYSVARSAAAAGLLHALCFSAVKEPWSTQHIPALFSAFCGLLVALSYHLSRQSSDPSVLLSFTHCKLLPKFLHQNLEELAADPLPKKMKDSVKDVLKSDLIICSVAAVLSFAVSASTVFLSLRPFLSVVLFALAGLVGSVTHHMLPQLRKHHPWMWISHPVLKNREYQQREVRDAAHLMWFERLYVWLQCFEKYILYPAIILNALTIDAFSISNYRRLGTHWDIFLMIVAGMKLLRTSFCNPAHQFIYLGFTVIFFHFDYKDISESFLLDFFMVSILFSKASQFSVFFKFK
;
A
#
# COMPACT_ATOMS: atom_id res chain seq x y z
N MET A 1 39.30 12.22 18.80
CA MET A 1 37.99 12.26 19.49
C MET A 1 36.96 11.34 18.82
N TRP A 2 36.64 11.51 17.54
CA TRP A 2 35.64 10.70 16.82
C TRP A 2 35.88 9.18 16.82
N VAL A 3 37.13 8.75 16.63
CA VAL A 3 37.51 7.32 16.69
C VAL A 3 37.26 6.74 18.08
N LEU A 4 37.56 7.50 19.14
CA LEU A 4 37.34 7.07 20.52
C LEU A 4 35.84 6.92 20.81
N LEU A 5 35.03 7.86 20.33
CA LEU A 5 33.57 7.78 20.44
C LEU A 5 33.02 6.56 19.69
N PHE A 6 33.51 6.28 18.48
CA PHE A 6 33.15 5.08 17.73
C PHE A 6 33.50 3.79 18.49
N CYS A 7 34.70 3.70 19.05
CA CYS A 7 35.11 2.56 19.87
C CYS A 7 34.21 2.39 21.11
N LEU A 8 33.79 3.50 21.74
CA LEU A 8 32.85 3.47 22.86
C LEU A 8 31.47 2.94 22.45
N VAL A 9 30.96 3.37 21.28
CA VAL A 9 29.71 2.83 20.72
C VAL A 9 29.85 1.33 20.49
N MET A 10 30.93 0.88 19.84
CA MET A 10 31.18 -0.54 19.60
C MET A 10 31.24 -1.35 20.90
N ALA A 11 32.00 -0.87 21.90
CA ALA A 11 32.09 -1.50 23.20
C ALA A 11 30.73 -1.58 23.90
N SER A 12 29.91 -0.54 23.80
CA SER A 12 28.56 -0.52 24.39
C SER A 12 27.62 -1.55 23.74
N CYS A 13 27.72 -1.75 22.42
CA CYS A 13 26.97 -2.78 21.71
C CYS A 13 27.44 -4.17 22.09
N GLN A 14 28.75 -4.39 22.18
CA GLN A 14 29.33 -5.68 22.59
C GLN A 14 28.98 -6.02 24.05
N TYR A 15 29.01 -5.03 24.95
CA TYR A 15 28.62 -5.21 26.34
C TYR A 15 27.16 -5.66 26.47
N SER A 16 26.27 -5.19 25.58
CA SER A 16 24.87 -5.64 25.53
C SER A 16 24.75 -7.15 25.32
N LEU A 17 25.68 -7.80 24.63
CA LEU A 17 25.68 -9.26 24.40
C LEU A 17 26.14 -10.05 25.61
N LEU A 18 27.02 -9.47 26.43
CA LEU A 18 27.59 -10.11 27.62
C LEU A 18 26.67 -9.99 28.83
N LYS A 19 25.82 -8.97 28.87
CA LYS A 19 24.89 -8.73 29.97
C LYS A 19 23.78 -9.79 29.97
N SER A 20 23.43 -10.30 31.14
CA SER A 20 22.28 -11.19 31.31
C SER A 20 20.98 -10.49 30.90
N VAL A 21 20.04 -11.27 30.36
CA VAL A 21 18.74 -10.78 29.91
C VAL A 21 17.97 -10.27 31.13
N GLN A 22 17.75 -8.96 31.20
CA GLN A 22 16.89 -8.35 32.22
C GLN A 22 15.44 -8.26 31.68
N PRO A 23 14.43 -8.40 32.56
CA PRO A 23 13.04 -8.20 32.16
C PRO A 23 12.85 -6.78 31.64
N ASP A 24 12.19 -6.65 30.49
CA ASP A 24 11.98 -5.38 29.80
C ASP A 24 11.00 -4.51 30.61
N PRO A 25 11.41 -3.34 31.14
CA PRO A 25 10.51 -2.48 31.88
C PRO A 25 9.38 -1.90 31.01
N ALA A 26 9.51 -1.95 29.67
CA ALA A 26 8.49 -1.49 28.73
C ALA A 26 7.54 -2.60 28.24
N SER A 27 7.77 -3.87 28.62
CA SER A 27 6.88 -4.98 28.25
C SER A 27 5.78 -5.16 29.30
N PRO A 28 4.49 -5.13 28.92
CA PRO A 28 3.38 -5.37 29.85
C PRO A 28 3.34 -6.81 30.37
N ILE A 29 3.98 -7.75 29.67
CA ILE A 29 4.10 -9.15 30.09
C ILE A 29 5.51 -9.34 30.66
N HIS A 30 5.62 -9.82 31.89
CA HIS A 30 6.88 -10.17 32.57
C HIS A 30 7.50 -11.42 31.92
N GLY A 31 7.93 -11.30 30.66
CA GLY A 31 8.53 -12.35 29.86
C GLY A 31 10.00 -12.07 29.58
N HIS A 32 10.83 -13.11 29.64
CA HIS A 32 12.24 -13.05 29.28
C HIS A 32 12.37 -12.98 27.75
N ASN A 33 12.56 -11.80 27.17
CA ASN A 33 12.76 -11.64 25.73
C ASN A 33 14.26 -11.57 25.38
N GLN A 34 14.83 -12.71 24.99
CA GLN A 34 16.26 -12.83 24.62
C GLN A 34 16.65 -11.96 23.42
N ILE A 35 15.69 -11.53 22.60
CA ILE A 35 15.93 -10.72 21.39
C ILE A 35 16.44 -9.31 21.75
N ILE A 36 16.12 -8.82 22.95
CA ILE A 36 16.52 -7.49 23.42
C ILE A 36 18.04 -7.36 23.50
N THR A 37 18.72 -8.41 23.95
CA THR A 37 20.19 -8.49 24.04
C THR A 37 20.87 -8.22 22.70
N TYR A 38 20.26 -8.68 21.60
CA TYR A 38 20.76 -8.53 20.24
C TYR A 38 20.37 -7.20 19.56
N SER A 39 19.47 -6.43 20.16
CA SER A 39 18.96 -5.15 19.62
C SER A 39 20.06 -4.18 19.25
N ARG A 40 20.93 -3.85 20.21
CA ARG A 40 21.99 -2.84 20.02
C ARG A 40 23.03 -3.23 18.96
N PRO A 41 23.61 -4.46 19.00
CA PRO A 41 24.51 -4.93 17.95
C PRO A 41 23.90 -4.92 16.55
N ILE A 42 22.64 -5.36 16.40
CA ILE A 42 22.00 -5.41 15.09
C ILE A 42 21.79 -4.00 14.53
N TYR A 43 21.27 -3.06 15.32
CA TYR A 43 21.14 -1.67 14.88
C TYR A 43 22.49 -1.05 14.51
N PHE A 44 23.53 -1.31 15.29
CA PHE A 44 24.89 -0.87 14.98
C PHE A 44 25.38 -1.42 13.64
N CYS A 45 25.24 -2.71 13.39
CA CYS A 45 25.62 -3.34 12.12
C CYS A 45 24.83 -2.78 10.93
N VAL A 46 23.51 -2.57 11.09
CA VAL A 46 22.65 -1.99 10.05
C VAL A 46 23.06 -0.55 9.73
N LEU A 47 23.28 0.28 10.75
CA LEU A 47 23.74 1.67 10.56
C LEU A 47 25.10 1.73 9.89
N CYS A 48 26.07 0.93 10.34
CA CYS A 48 27.39 0.85 9.72
C CYS A 48 27.31 0.37 8.26
N GLY A 49 26.51 -0.67 7.98
CA GLY A 49 26.27 -1.14 6.62
C GLY A 49 25.65 -0.07 5.73
N LEU A 50 24.67 0.68 6.24
CA LEU A 50 24.02 1.77 5.51
C LEU A 50 24.98 2.95 5.25
N ILE A 51 25.82 3.31 6.22
CA ILE A 51 26.87 4.34 6.04
C ILE A 51 27.84 3.92 4.93
N LEU A 52 28.29 2.66 4.92
CA LEU A 52 29.18 2.14 3.87
C LEU A 52 28.48 2.13 2.50
N LEU A 53 27.21 1.74 2.44
CA LEU A 53 26.42 1.74 1.21
C LEU A 53 26.28 3.16 0.65
N LEU A 54 25.89 4.14 1.48
CA LEU A 54 25.77 5.54 1.06
C LEU A 54 27.11 6.14 0.64
N ASN A 55 28.19 5.82 1.35
CA ASN A 55 29.54 6.25 0.97
C ASN A 55 29.97 5.67 -0.39
N THR A 56 29.62 4.42 -0.66
CA THR A 56 29.90 3.76 -1.93
C THR A 56 29.08 4.37 -3.06
N GLY A 57 27.77 4.59 -2.84
CA GLY A 57 26.89 5.26 -3.79
C GLY A 57 27.32 6.70 -4.09
N ALA A 58 27.78 7.45 -3.08
CA ALA A 58 28.29 8.80 -3.24
C ALA A 58 29.61 8.88 -4.03
N LYS A 59 30.43 7.83 -4.01
CA LYS A 59 31.72 7.74 -4.73
C LYS A 59 31.60 7.08 -6.11
N ALA A 60 30.42 6.56 -6.45
CA ALA A 60 30.20 5.93 -7.74
C ALA A 60 30.44 6.94 -8.88
N ARG A 61 31.20 6.54 -9.91
CA ARG A 61 31.55 7.41 -11.05
C ARG A 61 30.33 7.81 -11.89
N HIS A 62 29.30 6.96 -11.91
CA HIS A 62 28.02 7.20 -12.61
C HIS A 62 26.85 6.85 -11.68
N PRO A 63 26.48 7.72 -10.72
CA PRO A 63 25.33 7.48 -9.88
C PRO A 63 24.04 7.57 -10.74
N PRO A 64 23.09 6.64 -10.59
CA PRO A 64 21.82 6.75 -11.28
C PRO A 64 21.11 8.03 -10.82
N THR A 65 20.94 8.98 -11.73
CA THR A 65 20.32 10.27 -11.40
C THR A 65 18.86 10.21 -11.78
N TYR A 66 17.99 9.95 -10.81
CA TYR A 66 16.55 10.05 -10.98
C TYR A 66 16.08 11.43 -10.53
N VAL A 67 15.34 12.11 -11.40
CA VAL A 67 14.72 13.41 -11.14
C VAL A 67 13.23 13.16 -10.95
N VAL A 68 12.69 13.55 -9.80
CA VAL A 68 11.25 13.51 -9.52
C VAL A 68 10.88 14.87 -8.92
N TYR A 69 9.96 15.59 -9.55
CA TYR A 69 9.64 17.00 -9.29
C TYR A 69 10.85 17.92 -9.30
N GLY A 70 11.77 17.71 -10.24
CA GLY A 70 13.02 18.49 -10.31
C GLY A 70 14.06 18.15 -9.22
N LEU A 71 13.74 17.29 -8.25
CA LEU A 71 14.65 16.87 -7.19
C LEU A 71 15.47 15.65 -7.63
N LYS A 72 16.80 15.80 -7.60
CA LYS A 72 17.76 14.71 -7.86
C LYS A 72 17.94 13.85 -6.60
N LEU A 73 17.06 12.86 -6.42
CA LEU A 73 16.97 12.04 -5.21
C LEU A 73 18.32 11.38 -4.83
N PHE A 74 19.02 10.81 -5.81
CA PHE A 74 20.29 10.10 -5.61
C PHE A 74 21.52 10.91 -6.05
N SER A 75 21.48 12.24 -5.86
CA SER A 75 22.67 13.05 -6.09
C SER A 75 23.79 12.71 -5.10
N PRO A 76 25.08 12.75 -5.51
CA PRO A 76 26.20 12.49 -4.61
C PRO A 76 26.17 13.34 -3.33
N ARG A 77 25.74 14.60 -3.43
CA ARG A 77 25.59 15.51 -2.28
C ARG A 77 24.51 15.05 -1.31
N SER A 78 23.35 14.60 -1.81
CA SER A 78 22.27 14.04 -0.99
C SER A 78 22.74 12.79 -0.25
N LEU A 79 23.42 11.87 -0.95
CA LEU A 79 23.97 10.66 -0.36
C LEU A 79 25.05 10.95 0.70
N GLN A 80 25.92 11.93 0.46
CA GLN A 80 26.90 12.39 1.44
C GLN A 80 26.22 13.00 2.68
N SER A 81 25.24 13.87 2.48
CA SER A 81 24.48 14.48 3.58
C SER A 81 23.76 13.42 4.43
N ALA A 82 23.14 12.43 3.79
CA ALA A 82 22.49 11.32 4.49
C ALA A 82 23.50 10.46 5.26
N ARG A 83 24.67 10.17 4.66
CA ARG A 83 25.76 9.46 5.33
C ARG A 83 26.23 10.22 6.58
N ASP A 84 26.45 11.52 6.45
CA ASP A 84 26.98 12.33 7.55
C ASP A 84 25.96 12.44 8.70
N LEU A 85 24.67 12.55 8.37
CA LEU A 85 23.59 12.47 9.37
C LEU A 85 23.57 11.12 10.11
N LEU A 86 23.73 10.00 9.39
CA LEU A 86 23.78 8.68 10.01
C LEU A 86 25.02 8.49 10.89
N ILE A 87 26.16 9.08 10.53
CA ILE A 87 27.36 9.06 11.37
C ILE A 87 27.10 9.80 12.69
N VAL A 88 26.48 11.00 12.62
CA VAL A 88 26.07 11.74 13.83
C VAL A 88 25.08 10.92 14.67
N PHE A 89 24.09 10.29 14.04
CA PHE A 89 23.14 9.42 14.71
C PHE A 89 23.81 8.23 15.41
N LEU A 90 24.78 7.58 14.75
CA LEU A 90 25.58 6.48 15.31
C LEU A 90 26.37 6.92 16.54
N TYR A 91 26.91 8.13 16.53
CA TYR A 91 27.62 8.71 17.66
C TYR A 91 26.70 9.02 18.85
N CYS A 92 25.47 9.41 18.60
CA CYS A 92 24.44 9.58 19.63
C CYS A 92 23.79 8.26 20.09
N PHE A 93 24.09 7.14 19.42
CA PHE A 93 23.45 5.85 19.65
C PHE A 93 23.42 5.40 21.12
N PRO A 94 24.52 5.52 21.91
CA PRO A 94 24.51 5.11 23.31
C PRO A 94 23.50 5.91 24.14
N ALA A 95 23.42 7.22 23.93
CA ALA A 95 22.46 8.10 24.61
C ALA A 95 21.01 7.79 24.24
N ILE A 96 20.74 7.60 22.94
CA ILE A 96 19.39 7.25 22.45
C ILE A 96 18.96 5.88 22.99
N SER A 97 19.90 4.93 23.06
CA SER A 97 19.65 3.58 23.62
C SER A 97 19.42 3.58 25.14
N LEU A 98 19.95 4.58 25.86
CA LEU A 98 19.72 4.77 27.29
C LEU A 98 18.32 5.34 27.54
N LEU A 99 17.84 6.23 26.68
CA LEU A 99 16.50 6.81 26.74
C LEU A 99 15.38 5.84 26.32
N GLY A 100 15.72 4.61 25.88
CA GLY A 100 14.74 3.61 25.46
C GLY A 100 13.97 3.99 24.19
N LEU A 101 14.51 4.88 23.36
CA LEU A 101 13.84 5.37 22.15
C LEU A 101 13.84 4.37 20.98
N PHE A 102 14.61 3.28 21.08
CA PHE A 102 14.66 2.26 20.03
C PHE A 102 13.59 1.19 20.24
N PRO A 103 12.75 0.92 19.24
CA PRO A 103 11.87 -0.24 19.27
C PRO A 103 12.69 -1.54 19.28
N GLN A 104 12.09 -2.63 19.76
CA GLN A 104 12.65 -3.97 19.60
C GLN A 104 12.84 -4.28 18.10
N ILE A 105 13.89 -5.03 17.74
CA ILE A 105 14.22 -5.30 16.31
C ILE A 105 13.05 -5.92 15.56
N ASN A 106 12.36 -6.88 16.17
CA ASN A 106 11.22 -7.53 15.53
C ASN A 106 10.12 -6.51 15.19
N THR A 107 9.76 -5.67 16.15
CA THR A 107 8.77 -4.60 15.97
C THR A 107 9.21 -3.61 14.91
N PHE A 108 10.50 -3.23 14.91
CA PHE A 108 11.07 -2.37 13.88
C PHE A 108 10.99 -3.00 12.49
N CYS A 109 11.40 -4.26 12.33
CA CYS A 109 11.37 -4.98 11.07
C CYS A 109 9.95 -5.17 10.56
N ILE A 110 9.00 -5.53 11.44
CA ILE A 110 7.58 -5.63 11.09
C ILE A 110 7.10 -4.29 10.57
N TYR A 111 7.30 -3.21 11.34
CA TYR A 111 6.87 -1.87 10.95
C TYR A 111 7.53 -1.43 9.64
N LEU A 112 8.84 -1.66 9.46
CA LEU A 112 9.55 -1.30 8.23
C LEU A 112 8.97 -2.00 7.00
N LEU A 113 8.77 -3.32 7.08
CA LEU A 113 8.19 -4.11 5.99
C LEU A 113 6.73 -3.72 5.72
N GLU A 114 5.96 -3.48 6.77
CA GLU A 114 4.58 -2.99 6.66
C GLU A 114 4.54 -1.61 5.98
N GLN A 115 5.44 -0.70 6.34
CA GLN A 115 5.56 0.61 5.70
C GLN A 115 5.94 0.48 4.23
N ILE A 116 6.85 -0.43 3.88
CA ILE A 116 7.20 -0.69 2.48
C ILE A 116 5.97 -1.18 1.70
N ASP A 117 5.23 -2.18 2.22
CA ASP A 117 4.03 -2.71 1.55
C ASP A 117 2.93 -1.65 1.42
N MET A 118 2.66 -0.86 2.48
CA MET A 118 1.66 0.22 2.47
C MET A 118 2.05 1.37 1.54
N LEU A 119 3.32 1.79 1.55
CA LEU A 119 3.79 2.94 0.78
C LEU A 119 3.93 2.63 -0.71
N PHE A 120 4.53 1.50 -1.06
CA PHE A 120 4.76 1.15 -2.46
C PHE A 120 3.57 0.43 -3.08
N PHE A 121 2.97 -0.54 -2.38
CA PHE A 121 2.01 -1.45 -2.99
C PHE A 121 0.56 -1.25 -2.53
N GLY A 122 0.30 -0.36 -1.56
CA GLY A 122 -1.04 -0.16 -1.00
C GLY A 122 -1.48 -1.30 -0.07
N GLY A 123 -0.50 -1.93 0.61
CA GLY A 123 -0.70 -2.99 1.60
C GLY A 123 -1.62 -2.61 2.77
N SER A 124 -1.99 -3.63 3.54
CA SER A 124 -2.71 -3.49 4.82
C SER A 124 -1.79 -3.85 5.98
N ALA A 125 -2.24 -3.57 7.20
CA ALA A 125 -1.51 -3.92 8.42
C ALA A 125 -1.18 -5.42 8.52
N VAL A 126 -0.13 -5.73 9.28
CA VAL A 126 0.42 -7.08 9.42
C VAL A 126 0.64 -7.42 10.89
N SER A 127 0.36 -8.67 11.31
CA SER A 127 0.39 -9.11 12.70
C SER A 127 1.72 -9.73 13.17
N GLY A 128 2.62 -10.09 12.26
CA GLY A 128 3.89 -10.73 12.59
C GLY A 128 4.97 -10.61 11.52
N LEU A 129 6.19 -11.02 11.86
CA LEU A 129 7.35 -10.88 10.98
C LEU A 129 7.25 -11.76 9.73
N THR A 130 6.85 -13.03 9.88
CA THR A 130 6.67 -13.96 8.76
C THR A 130 5.60 -13.47 7.78
N SER A 131 4.48 -12.97 8.30
CA SER A 131 3.43 -12.34 7.50
C SER A 131 3.91 -11.07 6.81
N ALA A 132 4.80 -10.29 7.43
CA ALA A 132 5.29 -9.04 6.83
C ALA A 132 6.22 -9.33 5.65
N VAL A 133 7.14 -10.29 5.83
CA VAL A 133 8.01 -10.77 4.75
C VAL A 133 7.17 -11.38 3.63
N TYR A 134 6.20 -12.24 3.96
CA TYR A 134 5.30 -12.84 2.98
C TYR A 134 4.52 -11.78 2.20
N SER A 135 3.99 -10.75 2.87
CA SER A 135 3.20 -9.69 2.24
C SER A 135 4.02 -8.83 1.29
N VAL A 136 5.24 -8.46 1.66
CA VAL A 136 6.13 -7.71 0.75
C VAL A 136 6.55 -8.60 -0.42
N ALA A 137 6.89 -9.86 -0.17
CA ALA A 137 7.35 -10.78 -1.21
C ALA A 137 6.26 -11.03 -2.28
N ARG A 138 5.00 -11.26 -1.89
CA ARG A 138 3.89 -11.44 -2.85
C ARG A 138 3.64 -10.17 -3.67
N SER A 139 3.70 -8.99 -3.06
CA SER A 139 3.49 -7.71 -3.75
C SER A 139 4.63 -7.45 -4.74
N ALA A 140 5.87 -7.71 -4.33
CA ALA A 140 7.05 -7.58 -5.19
C ALA A 140 7.03 -8.58 -6.36
N ALA A 141 6.59 -9.82 -6.12
CA ALA A 141 6.43 -10.83 -7.18
C ALA A 141 5.39 -10.40 -8.22
N ALA A 142 4.24 -9.87 -7.78
CA ALA A 142 3.22 -9.33 -8.67
C ALA A 142 3.75 -8.13 -9.48
N ALA A 143 4.46 -7.20 -8.83
CA ALA A 143 5.08 -6.06 -9.51
C ALA A 143 6.14 -6.51 -10.53
N GLY A 144 6.94 -7.53 -10.22
CA GLY A 144 7.93 -8.10 -11.14
C GLY A 144 7.30 -8.72 -12.39
N LEU A 145 6.22 -9.49 -12.22
CA LEU A 145 5.44 -10.06 -13.34
C LEU A 145 4.88 -8.95 -14.23
N LEU A 146 4.29 -7.92 -13.63
CA LEU A 146 3.74 -6.77 -14.35
C LEU A 146 4.83 -5.96 -15.05
N HIS A 147 6.02 -5.86 -14.47
CA HIS A 147 7.17 -5.17 -15.04
C HIS A 147 7.62 -5.80 -16.35
N ALA A 148 7.70 -7.14 -16.40
CA ALA A 148 8.07 -7.84 -17.62
C ALA A 148 7.10 -7.50 -18.77
N LEU A 149 5.79 -7.57 -18.52
CA LEU A 149 4.77 -7.29 -19.53
C LEU A 149 4.76 -5.83 -19.98
N CYS A 150 4.82 -4.90 -19.02
CA CYS A 150 4.83 -3.47 -19.31
C CYS A 150 6.10 -3.05 -20.07
N PHE A 151 7.26 -3.58 -19.67
CA PHE A 151 8.53 -3.30 -20.34
C PHE A 151 8.52 -3.79 -21.79
N SER A 152 8.03 -5.02 -22.02
CA SER A 152 7.87 -5.54 -23.37
C SER A 152 6.91 -4.71 -24.21
N ALA A 153 5.84 -4.16 -23.62
CA ALA A 153 4.90 -3.32 -24.34
C ALA A 153 5.46 -1.94 -24.69
N VAL A 154 6.19 -1.30 -23.78
CA VAL A 154 6.69 0.09 -23.92
C VAL A 154 7.99 0.17 -24.73
N LYS A 155 8.64 -0.97 -25.00
CA LYS A 155 9.90 -1.05 -25.77
C LYS A 155 9.80 -0.43 -27.17
N GLU A 156 8.67 -0.60 -27.83
CA GLU A 156 8.41 -0.06 -29.16
C GLU A 156 7.45 1.14 -29.10
N PRO A 157 7.63 2.15 -29.98
CA PRO A 157 6.78 3.34 -30.02
C PRO A 157 5.34 2.98 -30.44
N TRP A 158 4.36 3.53 -29.74
CA TRP A 158 2.94 3.26 -30.01
C TRP A 158 2.36 4.30 -30.96
N SER A 159 1.49 3.86 -31.87
CA SER A 159 0.63 4.78 -32.61
C SER A 159 -0.63 5.09 -31.80
N THR A 160 -1.28 6.23 -32.08
CA THR A 160 -2.53 6.61 -31.40
C THR A 160 -3.70 5.68 -31.72
N GLN A 161 -3.63 4.98 -32.87
CA GLN A 161 -4.68 4.09 -33.38
C GLN A 161 -4.48 2.62 -32.96
N HIS A 162 -3.28 2.23 -32.51
CA HIS A 162 -2.99 0.84 -32.15
C HIS A 162 -2.26 0.77 -30.80
N ILE A 163 -2.98 0.28 -29.78
CA ILE A 163 -2.39 -0.07 -28.48
C ILE A 163 -1.87 -1.50 -28.56
N PRO A 164 -0.60 -1.77 -28.19
CA PRO A 164 -0.06 -3.12 -28.17
C PRO A 164 -0.87 -4.04 -27.26
N ALA A 165 -1.18 -5.25 -27.73
CA ALA A 165 -1.93 -6.24 -26.96
C ALA A 165 -1.27 -6.59 -25.62
N LEU A 166 0.08 -6.54 -25.56
CA LEU A 166 0.84 -6.75 -24.32
C LEU A 166 0.55 -5.67 -23.26
N PHE A 167 0.32 -4.42 -23.67
CA PHE A 167 -0.07 -3.35 -22.75
C PHE A 167 -1.48 -3.59 -22.21
N SER A 168 -2.42 -3.95 -23.07
CA SER A 168 -3.78 -4.30 -22.64
C SER A 168 -3.78 -5.51 -21.69
N ALA A 169 -2.92 -6.50 -21.94
CA ALA A 169 -2.72 -7.65 -21.05
C ALA A 169 -2.14 -7.21 -19.69
N PHE A 170 -1.17 -6.30 -19.70
CA PHE A 170 -0.65 -5.66 -18.49
C PHE A 170 -1.77 -4.96 -17.70
N CYS A 171 -2.61 -4.14 -18.34
CA CYS A 171 -3.73 -3.46 -17.69
C CYS A 171 -4.74 -4.43 -17.08
N GLY A 172 -5.08 -5.50 -17.81
CA GLY A 172 -5.95 -6.58 -17.32
C GLY A 172 -5.40 -7.26 -16.08
N LEU A 173 -4.13 -7.69 -16.14
CA LEU A 173 -3.46 -8.35 -15.02
C LEU A 173 -3.22 -7.40 -13.85
N LEU A 174 -2.93 -6.12 -14.09
CA LEU A 174 -2.74 -5.13 -13.05
C LEU A 174 -3.99 -4.98 -12.20
N VAL A 175 -5.16 -4.83 -12.82
CA VAL A 175 -6.44 -4.71 -12.11
C VAL A 175 -6.76 -6.00 -11.35
N ALA A 176 -6.61 -7.16 -11.99
CA ALA A 176 -6.91 -8.45 -11.38
C ALA A 176 -5.98 -8.78 -10.20
N LEU A 177 -4.67 -8.59 -10.35
CA LEU A 177 -3.69 -8.81 -9.29
C LEU A 177 -3.88 -7.81 -8.14
N SER A 178 -4.17 -6.53 -8.45
CA SER A 178 -4.43 -5.54 -7.41
C SER A 178 -5.70 -5.87 -6.62
N TYR A 179 -6.76 -6.34 -7.29
CA TYR A 179 -7.98 -6.81 -6.62
C TYR A 179 -7.70 -8.04 -5.76
N HIS A 180 -6.98 -9.04 -6.29
CA HIS A 180 -6.63 -10.24 -5.54
C HIS A 180 -5.79 -9.93 -4.29
N LEU A 181 -4.74 -9.11 -4.45
CA LEU A 181 -3.85 -8.71 -3.35
C LEU A 181 -4.56 -7.86 -2.30
N SER A 182 -5.62 -7.12 -2.68
CA SER A 182 -6.46 -6.34 -1.76
C SER A 182 -7.34 -7.20 -0.85
N ARG A 183 -7.69 -8.41 -1.29
CA ARG A 183 -8.59 -9.34 -0.56
C ARG A 183 -7.86 -10.44 0.18
N GLN A 184 -6.65 -10.80 -0.27
CA GLN A 184 -5.84 -11.82 0.40
C GLN A 184 -5.37 -11.37 1.78
N SER A 185 -5.45 -12.28 2.75
CA SER A 185 -4.85 -12.10 4.07
C SER A 185 -3.32 -12.07 3.98
N SER A 186 -2.71 -11.20 4.78
CA SER A 186 -1.25 -11.13 4.91
C SER A 186 -0.65 -12.29 5.71
N ASP A 187 -1.48 -13.08 6.40
CA ASP A 187 -1.03 -14.25 7.17
C ASP A 187 -0.86 -15.49 6.26
N PRO A 188 0.37 -16.04 6.12
CA PRO A 188 0.62 -17.23 5.33
C PRO A 188 0.02 -18.51 5.95
N SER A 189 -0.25 -18.53 7.26
CA SER A 189 -0.76 -19.72 7.96
C SER A 189 -2.08 -20.22 7.35
N VAL A 190 -2.94 -19.29 6.94
CA VAL A 190 -4.23 -19.55 6.31
C VAL A 190 -4.04 -20.36 5.03
N LEU A 191 -3.13 -19.95 4.15
CA LEU A 191 -2.86 -20.65 2.89
C LEU A 191 -2.09 -21.96 3.11
N LEU A 192 -1.13 -21.97 4.04
CA LEU A 192 -0.32 -23.14 4.36
C LEU A 192 -1.17 -24.28 4.93
N SER A 193 -2.22 -23.96 5.70
CA SER A 193 -3.17 -24.95 6.21
C SER A 193 -3.88 -25.75 5.10
N PHE A 194 -4.03 -25.17 3.90
CA PHE A 194 -4.59 -25.88 2.75
C PHE A 194 -3.59 -26.81 2.07
N THR A 195 -2.33 -26.39 1.95
CA THR A 195 -1.29 -27.15 1.25
C THR A 195 -0.86 -28.37 2.07
N HIS A 196 -0.72 -28.22 3.39
CA HIS A 196 -0.38 -29.34 4.29
C HIS A 196 -1.43 -30.47 4.24
N CYS A 197 -2.72 -30.15 4.13
CA CYS A 197 -3.76 -31.17 3.97
C CYS A 197 -3.72 -31.91 2.62
N LYS A 198 -3.25 -31.27 1.55
CA LYS A 198 -3.17 -31.91 0.23
C LYS A 198 -1.90 -32.75 0.05
N LEU A 199 -0.79 -32.33 0.66
CA LEU A 199 0.53 -32.94 0.45
C LEU A 199 0.89 -34.00 1.50
N LEU A 200 0.31 -33.95 2.71
CA LEU A 200 0.66 -34.87 3.80
C LEU A 200 -0.58 -35.55 4.42
N PRO A 201 -1.27 -36.48 3.70
CA PRO A 201 -2.48 -37.11 4.23
C PRO A 201 -2.20 -38.08 5.40
N LYS A 202 -0.98 -38.64 5.49
CA LYS A 202 -0.71 -39.84 6.33
C LYS A 202 -0.18 -39.57 7.73
N PHE A 203 0.49 -38.45 8.00
CA PHE A 203 1.05 -38.14 9.33
C PHE A 203 0.14 -37.27 10.21
N LEU A 204 -0.84 -36.59 9.61
CA LEU A 204 -1.71 -35.66 10.32
C LEU A 204 -3.01 -36.31 10.84
N HIS A 205 -3.31 -37.54 10.42
CA HIS A 205 -4.55 -38.24 10.80
C HIS A 205 -4.61 -38.58 12.29
N GLN A 206 -3.46 -38.90 12.92
CA GLN A 206 -3.39 -39.21 14.36
C GLN A 206 -3.51 -37.99 15.28
N ASN A 207 -3.12 -36.78 14.83
CA ASN A 207 -3.26 -35.55 15.64
C ASN A 207 -4.61 -34.84 15.43
N LEU A 208 -5.39 -35.22 14.41
CA LEU A 208 -6.66 -34.58 14.06
C LEU A 208 -7.87 -35.21 14.78
N GLU A 209 -7.77 -36.48 15.19
CA GLU A 209 -8.83 -37.16 15.97
C GLU A 209 -8.99 -36.55 17.37
N GLU A 210 -7.94 -36.01 17.97
CA GLU A 210 -7.99 -35.31 19.27
C GLU A 210 -8.56 -33.88 19.16
N LEU A 211 -8.52 -33.26 17.96
CA LEU A 211 -9.07 -31.92 17.69
C LEU A 211 -10.52 -31.95 17.14
N ALA A 212 -11.10 -33.14 16.96
CA ALA A 212 -12.33 -33.39 16.21
C ALA A 212 -13.63 -32.92 16.89
N ALA A 213 -13.57 -32.28 18.06
CA ALA A 213 -14.75 -31.72 18.73
C ALA A 213 -15.16 -30.33 18.20
N ASP A 214 -14.23 -29.55 17.60
CA ASP A 214 -14.53 -28.18 17.16
C ASP A 214 -14.86 -28.12 15.64
N PRO A 215 -16.09 -27.72 15.24
CA PRO A 215 -16.45 -27.52 13.83
C PRO A 215 -15.84 -26.24 13.20
N LEU A 216 -15.29 -25.33 13.99
CA LEU A 216 -14.80 -24.02 13.55
C LEU A 216 -13.68 -24.10 12.50
N PRO A 217 -12.64 -24.95 12.63
CA PRO A 217 -11.54 -25.00 11.65
C PRO A 217 -12.03 -25.42 10.26
N LYS A 218 -13.00 -26.33 10.19
CA LYS A 218 -13.60 -26.79 8.93
C LYS A 218 -14.41 -25.66 8.28
N LYS A 219 -15.25 -24.94 9.05
CA LYS A 219 -16.02 -23.80 8.55
C LYS A 219 -15.13 -22.66 8.04
N MET A 220 -14.03 -22.36 8.74
CA MET A 220 -13.05 -21.36 8.29
C MET A 220 -12.41 -21.76 6.96
N LYS A 221 -12.07 -23.04 6.81
CA LYS A 221 -11.49 -23.59 5.59
C LYS A 221 -12.45 -23.48 4.40
N ASP A 222 -13.71 -23.85 4.59
CA ASP A 222 -14.72 -23.75 3.54
C ASP A 222 -14.99 -22.29 3.16
N SER A 223 -15.05 -21.39 4.14
CA SER A 223 -15.18 -19.95 3.90
C SER A 223 -14.03 -19.38 3.07
N VAL A 224 -12.78 -19.71 3.39
CA VAL A 224 -11.62 -19.26 2.60
C VAL A 224 -11.61 -19.84 1.19
N LYS A 225 -12.04 -21.10 1.02
CA LYS A 225 -12.17 -21.74 -0.30
C LYS A 225 -13.22 -21.03 -1.16
N ASP A 226 -14.37 -20.71 -0.58
CA ASP A 226 -15.45 -19.99 -1.27
C ASP A 226 -15.02 -18.57 -1.64
N VAL A 227 -14.29 -17.89 -0.76
CA VAL A 227 -13.67 -16.59 -1.03
C VAL A 227 -12.69 -16.69 -2.20
N LEU A 228 -11.79 -17.67 -2.22
CA LEU A 228 -10.82 -17.84 -3.30
C LEU A 228 -11.50 -18.15 -4.64
N LYS A 229 -12.57 -18.96 -4.63
CA LYS A 229 -13.35 -19.28 -5.83
C LYS A 229 -14.07 -18.04 -6.37
N SER A 230 -14.70 -17.27 -5.48
CA SER A 230 -15.36 -16.00 -5.84
C SER A 230 -14.33 -14.99 -6.38
N ASP A 231 -13.17 -14.90 -5.73
CA ASP A 231 -12.09 -14.01 -6.15
C ASP A 231 -11.54 -14.38 -7.52
N LEU A 232 -11.37 -15.67 -7.82
CA LEU A 232 -10.93 -16.11 -9.14
C LEU A 232 -11.91 -15.67 -10.25
N ILE A 233 -13.22 -15.77 -10.00
CA ILE A 233 -14.25 -15.35 -10.95
C ILE A 233 -14.24 -13.83 -11.13
N ILE A 234 -14.16 -13.06 -10.05
CA ILE A 234 -14.14 -11.60 -10.14
C ILE A 234 -12.83 -11.11 -10.78
N CYS A 235 -11.70 -11.73 -10.45
CA CYS A 235 -10.41 -11.44 -11.08
C CYS A 235 -10.43 -11.69 -12.59
N SER A 236 -10.99 -12.82 -13.04
CA SER A 236 -11.04 -13.14 -14.47
C SER A 236 -11.93 -12.17 -15.23
N VAL A 237 -13.11 -11.85 -14.68
CA VAL A 237 -14.02 -10.84 -15.26
C VAL A 237 -13.34 -9.46 -15.30
N ALA A 238 -12.73 -9.03 -14.20
CA ALA A 238 -12.02 -7.75 -14.13
C ALA A 238 -10.84 -7.68 -15.10
N ALA A 239 -10.09 -8.77 -15.26
CA ALA A 239 -8.98 -8.87 -16.21
C ALA A 239 -9.48 -8.72 -17.66
N VAL A 240 -10.53 -9.46 -18.04
CA VAL A 240 -11.08 -9.44 -19.40
C VAL A 240 -11.68 -8.08 -19.72
N LEU A 241 -12.47 -7.51 -18.81
CA LEU A 241 -13.06 -6.17 -19.00
C LEU A 241 -11.98 -5.10 -19.12
N SER A 242 -10.99 -5.10 -18.22
CA SER A 242 -9.90 -4.12 -18.24
C SER A 242 -9.02 -4.28 -19.49
N PHE A 243 -8.78 -5.51 -19.95
CA PHE A 243 -8.11 -5.80 -21.21
C PHE A 243 -8.91 -5.22 -22.39
N ALA A 244 -10.21 -5.50 -22.46
CA ALA A 244 -11.07 -5.07 -23.56
C ALA A 244 -11.16 -3.54 -23.65
N VAL A 245 -11.31 -2.86 -22.51
CA VAL A 245 -11.33 -1.39 -22.44
C VAL A 245 -9.97 -0.78 -22.80
N SER A 246 -8.87 -1.41 -22.39
CA SER A 246 -7.53 -0.92 -22.75
C SER A 246 -7.20 -1.18 -24.22
N ALA A 247 -7.71 -2.27 -24.80
CA ALA A 247 -7.53 -2.59 -26.22
C ALA A 247 -8.39 -1.72 -27.14
N SER A 248 -9.52 -1.18 -26.68
CA SER A 248 -10.47 -0.45 -27.51
C SER A 248 -10.02 0.95 -27.93
N THR A 249 -8.80 1.38 -27.60
CA THR A 249 -8.22 2.71 -27.89
C THR A 249 -9.00 3.91 -27.34
N VAL A 250 -10.11 3.68 -26.63
CA VAL A 250 -11.02 4.71 -26.09
C VAL A 250 -10.24 5.70 -25.22
N PHE A 251 -9.29 5.21 -24.42
CA PHE A 251 -8.44 6.05 -23.57
C PHE A 251 -7.51 6.98 -24.33
N LEU A 252 -7.10 6.67 -25.56
CA LEU A 252 -6.26 7.53 -26.40
C LEU A 252 -7.10 8.46 -27.26
N SER A 253 -8.16 7.93 -27.87
CA SER A 253 -8.99 8.65 -28.84
C SER A 253 -9.84 9.76 -28.22
N LEU A 254 -10.26 9.62 -26.96
CA LEU A 254 -11.10 10.60 -26.26
C LEU A 254 -10.31 11.59 -25.38
N ARG A 255 -8.98 11.65 -25.51
CA ARG A 255 -8.18 12.63 -24.76
C ARG A 255 -8.36 14.04 -25.32
N PRO A 256 -8.44 15.09 -24.49
CA PRO A 256 -8.42 15.09 -23.01
C PRO A 256 -9.82 14.96 -22.37
N PHE A 257 -10.89 14.91 -23.16
CA PHE A 257 -12.27 14.96 -22.65
C PHE A 257 -12.61 13.83 -21.68
N LEU A 258 -12.13 12.61 -21.93
CA LEU A 258 -12.42 11.46 -21.08
C LEU A 258 -11.89 11.63 -19.65
N SER A 259 -10.70 12.20 -19.45
CA SER A 259 -10.17 12.41 -18.09
C SER A 259 -11.03 13.40 -17.33
N VAL A 260 -11.41 14.51 -17.95
CA VAL A 260 -12.29 15.53 -17.34
C VAL A 260 -13.65 14.93 -16.96
N VAL A 261 -14.27 14.16 -17.85
CA VAL A 261 -15.55 13.49 -17.58
C VAL A 261 -15.43 12.50 -16.43
N LEU A 262 -14.37 11.68 -16.39
CA LEU A 262 -14.14 10.73 -15.31
C LEU A 262 -13.90 11.43 -13.95
N PHE A 263 -13.16 12.55 -13.94
CA PHE A 263 -12.94 13.33 -12.72
C PHE A 263 -14.23 14.00 -12.23
N ALA A 264 -15.03 14.59 -13.14
CA ALA A 264 -16.32 15.16 -12.79
C ALA A 264 -17.27 14.10 -12.24
N LEU A 265 -17.31 12.92 -12.85
CA LEU A 265 -18.13 11.79 -12.39
C LEU A 265 -17.67 11.28 -11.02
N ALA A 266 -16.36 11.16 -10.77
CA ALA A 266 -15.81 10.81 -9.46
C ALA A 266 -16.09 11.88 -8.40
N GLY A 267 -16.00 13.15 -8.77
CA GLY A 267 -16.40 14.28 -7.92
C GLY A 267 -17.86 14.17 -7.50
N LEU A 268 -18.76 13.95 -8.45
CA LEU A 268 -20.20 13.86 -8.20
C LEU A 268 -20.56 12.61 -7.37
N VAL A 269 -20.14 11.42 -7.80
CA VAL A 269 -20.43 10.16 -7.10
C VAL A 269 -19.82 10.17 -5.71
N GLY A 270 -18.57 10.61 -5.56
CA GLY A 270 -17.89 10.68 -4.27
C GLY A 270 -18.49 11.73 -3.34
N SER A 271 -18.92 12.88 -3.85
CA SER A 271 -19.64 13.89 -3.05
C SER A 271 -20.97 13.36 -2.53
N VAL A 272 -21.73 12.65 -3.36
CA VAL A 272 -22.99 12.01 -2.93
C VAL A 272 -22.71 10.92 -1.89
N THR A 273 -21.72 10.06 -2.14
CA THR A 273 -21.45 8.86 -1.34
C THR A 273 -20.77 9.15 -0.01
N HIS A 274 -19.74 10.00 -0.01
CA HIS A 274 -18.88 10.24 1.17
C HIS A 274 -19.22 11.52 1.92
N HIS A 275 -19.89 12.49 1.28
CA HIS A 275 -20.30 13.74 1.93
C HIS A 275 -21.80 13.78 2.19
N MET A 276 -22.65 13.71 1.17
CA MET A 276 -24.09 13.96 1.35
C MET A 276 -24.81 12.85 2.12
N LEU A 277 -24.68 11.59 1.69
CA LEU A 277 -25.38 10.46 2.33
C LEU A 277 -25.01 10.31 3.83
N PRO A 278 -23.73 10.37 4.24
CA PRO A 278 -23.36 10.31 5.65
C PRO A 278 -23.87 11.52 6.45
N GLN A 279 -23.85 12.73 5.89
CA GLN A 279 -24.34 13.93 6.58
C GLN A 279 -25.86 13.89 6.80
N LEU A 280 -26.62 13.39 5.81
CA LEU A 280 -28.08 13.23 5.91
C LEU A 280 -28.51 12.17 6.94
N ARG A 281 -27.61 11.23 7.26
CA ARG A 281 -27.82 10.19 8.27
C ARG A 281 -27.44 10.62 9.69
N LYS A 282 -26.63 11.67 9.87
CA LYS A 282 -26.30 12.18 11.20
C LYS A 282 -27.56 12.70 11.90
N HIS A 283 -27.55 12.66 13.24
CA HIS A 283 -28.66 13.18 14.06
C HIS A 283 -28.97 14.65 13.77
N HIS A 284 -27.93 15.46 13.54
CA HIS A 284 -28.04 16.87 13.18
C HIS A 284 -27.28 17.16 11.87
N PRO A 285 -27.91 16.95 10.70
CA PRO A 285 -27.31 17.24 9.40
C PRO A 285 -26.83 18.69 9.32
N TRP A 286 -25.54 18.89 9.02
CA TRP A 286 -24.86 20.20 8.95
C TRP A 286 -25.11 21.12 10.17
N MET A 287 -25.59 20.57 11.30
CA MET A 287 -26.06 21.32 12.47
C MET A 287 -27.22 22.30 12.19
N TRP A 288 -27.83 22.27 11.00
CA TRP A 288 -28.96 23.12 10.63
C TRP A 288 -30.31 22.41 10.81
N ILE A 289 -30.32 21.07 10.77
CA ILE A 289 -31.54 20.26 10.88
C ILE A 289 -31.53 19.54 12.23
N SER A 290 -32.66 19.62 12.96
CA SER A 290 -32.80 19.06 14.31
C SER A 290 -32.96 17.53 14.34
N HIS A 291 -33.32 16.91 13.22
CA HIS A 291 -33.53 15.47 13.10
C HIS A 291 -32.84 14.91 11.86
N PRO A 292 -32.44 13.61 11.86
CA PRO A 292 -31.89 12.97 10.67
C PRO A 292 -32.94 12.97 9.55
N VAL A 293 -32.51 13.34 8.34
CA VAL A 293 -33.36 13.35 7.14
C VAL A 293 -33.59 11.91 6.67
N LEU A 294 -32.53 11.09 6.68
CA LEU A 294 -32.58 9.67 6.34
C LEU A 294 -32.75 8.84 7.62
N LYS A 295 -33.99 8.63 8.03
CA LYS A 295 -34.33 7.83 9.21
C LYS A 295 -34.29 6.34 8.89
N ASN A 296 -33.64 5.56 9.75
CA ASN A 296 -33.78 4.11 9.74
C ASN A 296 -35.22 3.72 10.16
N ARG A 297 -35.68 2.54 9.74
CA ARG A 297 -37.04 2.07 10.04
C ARG A 297 -37.26 1.89 11.54
N GLU A 298 -36.21 1.55 12.26
CA GLU A 298 -36.17 1.29 13.70
C GLU A 298 -35.96 2.57 14.52
N TYR A 299 -35.86 3.75 13.90
CA TYR A 299 -35.50 5.00 14.60
C TYR A 299 -36.44 5.37 15.76
N GLN A 300 -37.70 4.95 15.70
CA GLN A 300 -38.70 5.18 16.77
C GLN A 300 -38.85 3.99 17.73
N GLN A 301 -38.11 2.90 17.52
CA GLN A 301 -38.19 1.71 18.37
C GLN A 301 -37.20 1.84 19.53
N ARG A 302 -37.69 1.61 20.75
CA ARG A 302 -36.86 1.65 21.97
C ARG A 302 -36.01 0.40 22.15
N GLU A 303 -36.50 -0.74 21.65
CA GLU A 303 -35.79 -2.02 21.56
C GLU A 303 -35.99 -2.63 20.17
N VAL A 304 -34.89 -3.06 19.55
CA VAL A 304 -34.88 -3.68 18.21
C VAL A 304 -35.19 -5.17 18.37
N ARG A 305 -36.37 -5.62 17.91
CA ARG A 305 -36.81 -7.02 18.04
C ARG A 305 -36.39 -7.92 16.87
N ASP A 306 -36.14 -7.34 15.71
CA ASP A 306 -35.80 -8.04 14.47
C ASP A 306 -34.49 -7.51 13.87
N ALA A 307 -33.90 -8.25 12.92
CA ALA A 307 -32.73 -7.78 12.20
C ALA A 307 -33.03 -6.46 11.46
N ALA A 308 -32.08 -5.51 11.52
CA ALA A 308 -32.23 -4.20 10.91
C ALA A 308 -32.56 -4.29 9.42
N HIS A 309 -33.62 -3.61 9.00
CA HIS A 309 -34.11 -3.70 7.63
C HIS A 309 -33.35 -2.74 6.71
N LEU A 310 -32.72 -3.24 5.64
CA LEU A 310 -32.01 -2.40 4.67
C LEU A 310 -32.96 -1.42 3.96
N MET A 311 -32.74 -0.13 4.18
CA MET A 311 -33.47 0.97 3.55
C MET A 311 -32.98 1.24 2.12
N TRP A 312 -33.79 1.96 1.33
CA TRP A 312 -33.46 2.27 -0.07
C TRP A 312 -32.15 3.05 -0.22
N PHE A 313 -31.86 3.97 0.71
CA PHE A 313 -30.65 4.79 0.68
C PHE A 313 -29.39 4.00 1.07
N GLU A 314 -29.51 2.95 1.88
CA GLU A 314 -28.40 2.04 2.18
C GLU A 314 -28.07 1.17 0.98
N ARG A 315 -29.10 0.69 0.28
CA ARG A 315 -28.92 -0.02 -1.00
C ARG A 315 -28.25 0.88 -2.03
N LEU A 316 -28.70 2.14 -2.15
CA LEU A 316 -28.09 3.14 -3.02
C LEU A 316 -26.61 3.37 -2.64
N TYR A 317 -26.31 3.55 -1.35
CA TYR A 317 -24.94 3.72 -0.87
C TYR A 317 -24.04 2.55 -1.27
N VAL A 318 -24.50 1.30 -1.06
CA VAL A 318 -23.75 0.10 -1.47
C VAL A 318 -23.54 0.05 -2.98
N TRP A 319 -24.56 0.37 -3.78
CA TRP A 319 -24.44 0.41 -5.24
C TRP A 319 -23.47 1.48 -5.73
N LEU A 320 -23.52 2.69 -5.16
CA LEU A 320 -22.59 3.77 -5.47
C LEU A 320 -21.16 3.39 -5.09
N GLN A 321 -20.96 2.80 -3.92
CA GLN A 321 -19.65 2.33 -3.48
C GLN A 321 -19.11 1.20 -4.39
N CYS A 322 -19.97 0.28 -4.84
CA CYS A 322 -19.61 -0.74 -5.82
C CYS A 322 -19.22 -0.13 -7.18
N PHE A 323 -19.99 0.85 -7.67
CA PHE A 323 -19.70 1.56 -8.91
C PHE A 323 -18.36 2.31 -8.82
N GLU A 324 -18.14 3.02 -7.73
CA GLU A 324 -16.91 3.77 -7.46
C GLU A 324 -15.69 2.83 -7.43
N LYS A 325 -15.81 1.73 -6.67
CA LYS A 325 -14.75 0.76 -6.43
C LYS A 325 -14.37 -0.06 -7.67
N TYR A 326 -15.35 -0.55 -8.43
CA TYR A 326 -15.10 -1.53 -9.50
C TYR A 326 -15.08 -0.95 -10.91
N ILE A 327 -15.67 0.23 -11.11
CA ILE A 327 -15.79 0.83 -12.45
C ILE A 327 -15.04 2.15 -12.50
N LEU A 328 -15.38 3.09 -11.61
CA LEU A 328 -14.92 4.48 -11.72
C LEU A 328 -13.41 4.63 -11.45
N TYR A 329 -12.92 4.17 -10.29
CA TYR A 329 -11.49 4.27 -9.97
C TYR A 329 -10.61 3.46 -10.92
N PRO A 330 -10.92 2.19 -11.24
CA PRO A 330 -10.16 1.45 -12.24
C PRO A 330 -10.12 2.17 -13.59
N ALA A 331 -11.22 2.76 -14.06
CA ALA A 331 -11.22 3.53 -15.31
C ALA A 331 -10.32 4.77 -15.26
N ILE A 332 -10.33 5.52 -14.16
CA ILE A 332 -9.45 6.69 -13.96
C ILE A 332 -7.98 6.27 -13.99
N ILE A 333 -7.63 5.22 -13.24
CA ILE A 333 -6.25 4.77 -13.11
C ILE A 333 -5.76 4.15 -14.42
N LEU A 334 -6.57 3.34 -15.10
CA LEU A 334 -6.25 2.78 -16.42
C LEU A 334 -6.09 3.86 -17.48
N ASN A 335 -6.96 4.89 -17.47
CA ASN A 335 -6.80 6.04 -18.36
C ASN A 335 -5.45 6.71 -18.13
N ALA A 336 -5.13 7.07 -16.89
CA ALA A 336 -3.86 7.69 -16.50
C ALA A 336 -2.64 6.84 -16.88
N LEU A 337 -2.68 5.53 -16.60
CA LEU A 337 -1.65 4.57 -17.00
C LEU A 337 -1.44 4.53 -18.50
N THR A 338 -2.52 4.54 -19.28
CA THR A 338 -2.44 4.56 -20.74
C THR A 338 -1.84 5.87 -21.24
N ILE A 339 -2.04 6.99 -20.52
CA ILE A 339 -1.44 8.28 -20.90
C ILE A 339 0.05 8.26 -20.67
N ASP A 340 0.44 7.86 -19.47
CA ASP A 340 1.84 7.85 -19.07
C ASP A 340 2.63 6.83 -19.88
N ALA A 341 2.10 5.63 -20.10
CA ALA A 341 2.78 4.60 -20.86
C ALA A 341 2.98 5.01 -22.34
N PHE A 342 2.00 5.68 -22.95
CA PHE A 342 2.13 6.24 -24.30
C PHE A 342 3.22 7.33 -24.34
N SER A 343 3.27 8.20 -23.33
CA SER A 343 4.30 9.23 -23.24
C SER A 343 5.70 8.65 -23.02
N ILE A 344 5.83 7.62 -22.19
CA ILE A 344 7.11 6.95 -21.91
C ILE A 344 7.63 6.26 -23.18
N SER A 345 6.76 5.52 -23.87
CA SER A 345 7.07 4.79 -25.12
C SER A 345 7.62 5.72 -26.21
N ASN A 346 7.01 6.90 -26.40
CA ASN A 346 7.35 7.80 -27.49
C ASN A 346 8.46 8.82 -27.16
N TYR A 347 8.54 9.31 -25.92
CA TYR A 347 9.38 10.47 -25.60
C TYR A 347 10.52 10.21 -24.58
N ARG A 348 10.44 9.17 -23.73
CA ARG A 348 11.36 8.99 -22.57
C ARG A 348 12.25 7.74 -22.65
N ARG A 349 12.84 7.47 -23.82
CA ARG A 349 13.62 6.24 -24.13
C ARG A 349 14.86 5.95 -23.27
N LEU A 350 15.44 6.93 -22.55
CA LEU A 350 16.69 6.74 -21.77
C LEU A 350 16.47 6.49 -20.26
N GLY A 351 15.28 6.74 -19.71
CA GLY A 351 14.92 6.54 -18.28
C GLY A 351 14.03 5.31 -18.01
N THR A 352 13.83 4.48 -19.02
CA THR A 352 12.70 3.55 -19.21
C THR A 352 12.41 2.64 -18.02
N HIS A 353 13.42 2.08 -17.34
CA HIS A 353 13.19 1.12 -16.27
C HIS A 353 12.61 1.73 -15.00
N TRP A 354 13.06 2.92 -14.61
CA TRP A 354 12.59 3.59 -13.41
C TRP A 354 11.18 4.17 -13.61
N ASP A 355 10.94 4.79 -14.76
CA ASP A 355 9.61 5.32 -15.11
C ASP A 355 8.55 4.21 -15.16
N ILE A 356 8.89 3.06 -15.76
CA ILE A 356 7.99 1.89 -15.78
C ILE A 356 7.79 1.33 -14.37
N PHE A 357 8.85 1.24 -13.56
CA PHE A 357 8.73 0.80 -12.18
C PHE A 357 7.78 1.70 -11.38
N LEU A 358 7.96 3.02 -11.45
CA LEU A 358 7.08 4.00 -10.79
C LEU A 358 5.65 3.89 -11.29
N MET A 359 5.44 3.75 -12.59
CA MET A 359 4.10 3.60 -13.18
C MET A 359 3.38 2.36 -12.65
N ILE A 360 4.08 1.22 -12.54
CA ILE A 360 3.50 -0.04 -12.03
C ILE A 360 3.19 0.07 -10.54
N VAL A 361 4.15 0.57 -9.75
CA VAL A 361 3.98 0.78 -8.30
C VAL A 361 2.81 1.73 -8.03
N ALA A 362 2.74 2.83 -8.77
CA ALA A 362 1.65 3.79 -8.68
C ALA A 362 0.29 3.16 -9.03
N GLY A 363 0.22 2.46 -10.18
CA GLY A 363 -0.99 1.75 -10.59
C GLY A 363 -1.45 0.71 -9.56
N MET A 364 -0.54 -0.12 -9.08
CA MET A 364 -0.84 -1.15 -8.06
C MET A 364 -1.33 -0.52 -6.76
N LYS A 365 -0.61 0.47 -6.21
CA LYS A 365 -1.02 1.15 -4.98
C LYS A 365 -2.39 1.78 -5.14
N LEU A 366 -2.61 2.56 -6.19
CA LEU A 366 -3.87 3.30 -6.38
C LEU A 366 -5.05 2.35 -6.58
N LEU A 367 -4.89 1.27 -7.35
CA LEU A 367 -5.95 0.28 -7.52
C LEU A 367 -6.24 -0.47 -6.22
N ARG A 368 -5.20 -0.94 -5.54
CA ARG A 368 -5.35 -1.69 -4.28
C ARG A 368 -6.00 -0.84 -3.19
N THR A 369 -5.57 0.41 -3.05
CA THR A 369 -6.20 1.36 -2.11
C THR A 369 -7.64 1.69 -2.49
N SER A 370 -7.97 1.82 -3.78
CA SER A 370 -9.34 2.00 -4.26
C SER A 370 -10.23 0.81 -3.89
N PHE A 371 -9.71 -0.42 -3.98
CA PHE A 371 -10.45 -1.62 -3.60
C PHE A 371 -10.63 -1.76 -2.08
N CYS A 372 -9.66 -1.33 -1.28
CA CYS A 372 -9.76 -1.42 0.17
C CYS A 372 -10.59 -0.28 0.79
N ASN A 373 -10.34 0.97 0.37
CA ASN A 373 -10.89 2.16 1.03
C ASN A 373 -11.18 3.30 0.02
N PRO A 374 -12.33 3.26 -0.68
CA PRO A 374 -12.67 4.27 -1.69
C PRO A 374 -12.87 5.67 -1.10
N ALA A 375 -13.27 5.80 0.16
CA ALA A 375 -13.51 7.11 0.80
C ALA A 375 -12.24 7.96 0.91
N HIS A 376 -11.10 7.34 1.23
CA HIS A 376 -9.82 8.05 1.27
C HIS A 376 -9.35 8.42 -0.14
N GLN A 377 -9.59 7.52 -1.10
CA GLN A 377 -9.24 7.73 -2.50
C GLN A 377 -9.96 8.94 -3.09
N PHE A 378 -11.21 9.19 -2.69
CA PHE A 378 -11.97 10.37 -3.10
C PHE A 378 -11.28 11.67 -2.67
N ILE A 379 -10.82 11.74 -1.42
CA ILE A 379 -10.10 12.92 -0.89
C ILE A 379 -8.79 13.13 -1.66
N TYR A 380 -8.04 12.04 -1.89
CA TYR A 380 -6.76 12.11 -2.59
C TYR A 380 -6.94 12.56 -4.04
N LEU A 381 -7.93 12.00 -4.74
CA LEU A 381 -8.25 12.38 -6.12
C LEU A 381 -8.69 13.84 -6.20
N GLY A 382 -9.60 14.26 -5.31
CA GLY A 382 -10.09 15.63 -5.26
C GLY A 382 -8.96 16.64 -5.05
N PHE A 383 -8.09 16.38 -4.08
CA PHE A 383 -6.92 17.24 -3.83
C PHE A 383 -5.96 17.25 -5.03
N THR A 384 -5.68 16.08 -5.62
CA THR A 384 -4.77 15.99 -6.78
C THR A 384 -5.29 16.82 -7.95
N VAL A 385 -6.58 16.70 -8.27
CA VAL A 385 -7.19 17.45 -9.37
C VAL A 385 -7.20 18.95 -9.07
N ILE A 386 -7.62 19.37 -7.87
CA ILE A 386 -7.66 20.80 -7.52
C ILE A 386 -6.24 21.40 -7.56
N PHE A 387 -5.29 20.77 -6.86
CA PHE A 387 -3.95 21.31 -6.68
C PHE A 387 -3.13 21.31 -7.98
N PHE A 388 -3.08 20.20 -8.72
CA PHE A 388 -2.24 20.10 -9.92
C PHE A 388 -2.92 20.59 -11.19
N HIS A 389 -4.25 20.60 -11.27
CA HIS A 389 -4.94 21.09 -12.47
C HIS A 389 -5.22 22.59 -12.44
N PHE A 390 -5.49 23.17 -11.26
CA PHE A 390 -5.85 24.58 -11.12
C PHE A 390 -4.75 25.43 -10.50
N ASP A 391 -4.16 25.01 -9.37
CA ASP A 391 -3.27 25.89 -8.59
C ASP A 391 -1.79 25.85 -9.08
N TYR A 392 -1.24 24.66 -9.30
CA TYR A 392 0.19 24.44 -9.57
C TYR A 392 0.45 23.51 -10.76
N LYS A 393 -0.07 23.89 -11.94
CA LYS A 393 0.08 23.11 -13.17
C LYS A 393 1.53 22.93 -13.61
N ASP A 394 2.40 23.91 -13.38
CA ASP A 394 3.79 23.89 -13.83
C ASP A 394 4.68 22.88 -13.08
N ILE A 395 4.23 22.39 -11.91
CA ILE A 395 4.96 21.42 -11.09
C ILE A 395 4.55 19.98 -11.44
N SER A 396 3.39 19.79 -12.08
CA SER A 396 2.86 18.47 -12.43
C SER A 396 3.77 17.75 -13.44
N GLU A 397 4.21 16.54 -13.12
CA GLU A 397 4.96 15.70 -14.06
C GLU A 397 4.04 14.77 -14.85
N SER A 398 3.24 13.99 -14.14
CA SER A 398 2.19 13.16 -14.70
C SER A 398 1.09 12.96 -13.69
N PHE A 399 -0.16 12.91 -14.16
CA PHE A 399 -1.32 12.79 -13.27
C PHE A 399 -1.26 11.53 -12.39
N LEU A 400 -0.77 10.40 -12.92
CA LEU A 400 -0.66 9.16 -12.14
C LEU A 400 0.34 9.31 -10.99
N LEU A 401 1.50 9.95 -11.24
CA LEU A 401 2.55 10.14 -10.26
C LEU A 401 2.11 11.17 -9.20
N ASP A 402 1.46 12.25 -9.63
CA ASP A 402 0.86 13.24 -8.73
C ASP A 402 -0.16 12.59 -7.78
N PHE A 403 -1.05 11.76 -8.33
CA PHE A 403 -2.06 11.05 -7.55
C PHE A 403 -1.42 10.06 -6.56
N PHE A 404 -0.36 9.37 -6.98
CA PHE A 404 0.41 8.49 -6.12
C PHE A 404 1.09 9.24 -4.96
N MET A 405 1.70 10.39 -5.22
CA MET A 405 2.36 11.20 -4.19
C MET A 405 1.37 11.80 -3.19
N VAL A 406 0.24 12.32 -3.67
CA VAL A 406 -0.83 12.83 -2.79
C VAL A 406 -1.37 11.72 -1.90
N SER A 407 -1.56 10.51 -2.44
CA SER A 407 -1.96 9.34 -1.64
C SER A 407 -0.97 9.02 -0.52
N ILE A 408 0.34 9.12 -0.77
CA ILE A 408 1.37 8.96 0.26
C ILE A 408 1.31 10.08 1.30
N LEU A 409 1.26 11.34 0.85
CA LEU A 409 1.27 12.52 1.71
C LEU A 409 0.10 12.49 2.70
N PHE A 410 -1.12 12.28 2.22
CA PHE A 410 -2.30 12.25 3.06
C PHE A 410 -2.34 11.03 4.00
N SER A 411 -1.90 9.86 3.53
CA SER A 411 -1.80 8.68 4.38
C SER A 411 -0.86 8.94 5.57
N LYS A 412 0.28 9.59 5.31
CA LYS A 412 1.24 9.97 6.35
C LYS A 412 0.76 11.10 7.24
N ALA A 413 0.10 12.12 6.69
CA ALA A 413 -0.50 13.19 7.47
C ALA A 413 -1.59 12.67 8.42
N SER A 414 -2.39 11.69 7.97
CA SER A 414 -3.39 11.01 8.80
C SER A 414 -2.75 10.24 9.94
N GLN A 415 -1.72 9.43 9.65
CA GLN A 415 -0.95 8.71 10.69
C GLN A 415 -0.34 9.66 11.72
N PHE A 416 0.26 10.77 11.26
CA PHE A 416 0.84 11.79 12.12
C PHE A 416 -0.22 12.47 12.99
N SER A 417 -1.38 12.81 12.42
CA SER A 417 -2.48 13.42 13.17
C SER A 417 -3.03 12.50 14.26
N VAL A 418 -3.08 11.20 14.00
CA VAL A 418 -3.46 10.19 15.01
C VAL A 418 -2.42 10.14 16.12
N PHE A 419 -1.12 10.16 15.80
CA PHE A 419 -0.05 10.17 16.80
C PHE A 419 -0.16 11.33 17.79
N PHE A 420 -0.51 12.54 17.34
CA PHE A 420 -0.72 13.70 18.22
C PHE A 420 -2.03 13.67 19.02
N LYS A 421 -3.02 12.88 18.62
CA LYS A 421 -4.27 12.74 19.38
C LYS A 421 -4.15 11.78 20.56
N PHE A 422 -3.25 10.79 20.45
CA PHE A 422 -3.09 9.73 21.43
C PHE A 422 -1.82 9.86 22.28
N LYS A 423 -1.11 10.98 22.15
CA LYS A 423 0.04 11.35 22.97
C LYS A 423 -0.21 12.72 23.57
#